data_AF-A0A355S9T4-F1
#
_entry.id   AF-A0A355S9T4-F1
#
_cell.length_a   1.000
_cell.length_b   1.000
_cell.length_c   1.000
_cell.angle_alpha   90.00
_cell.angle_beta   90.00
_cell.angle_gamma   90.00
#
_symmetry.space_group_name_H-M   'P 1'
#
loop_
_entity.id
_entity.type
_entity.pdbx_description
1 polymer ?
#
loop_
_entity_poly.entity_id
_entity_poly.type
_entity_poly.pdbx_seq_one_letter_code
_entity_poly.pdbx_strand_id
1 'polypeptide(L)'
;MIAPGIAHPEHEFMAGLSAPSPATVLLITGPELVDSWKPFLAWKKRLGKPVRILSTTQISERYEAKDLQEKIRRCIRNHTDHLGTRWIILGGDSEENGGGVVPSRETLHRTQSGELTKVPTDIYYLSKKDWDSDNDGVYGEWEQDRESIDYPDGDVGLGRIPVRRSEDVKAYTEKVIAYESRYPESEFATSMAYASAKTSLPTGLRTRWDDKISKVLAGGSVRYFFPTSEKNKGFGPKEWITLFNGLAYGKLHLTGPGRHDAWLFKNDTKITQAEIFQLNNREAYPVITTTSPYTGQF
;
A
#
# COMPACT_ATOMS: atom_id res chain seq x y z
N MET A 1 -38.30 21.23 -27.76
CA MET A 1 -38.39 19.77 -27.58
C MET A 1 -36.98 19.24 -27.42
N ILE A 2 -36.58 18.94 -26.20
CA ILE A 2 -35.26 18.40 -25.85
C ILE A 2 -35.48 16.91 -25.60
N ALA A 3 -34.70 16.06 -26.28
CA ALA A 3 -34.78 14.61 -26.11
C ALA A 3 -34.50 14.23 -24.64
N PRO A 4 -35.26 13.28 -24.06
CA PRO A 4 -34.94 12.78 -22.72
C PRO A 4 -33.60 12.03 -22.79
N GLY A 5 -32.67 12.44 -21.93
CA GLY A 5 -31.36 11.80 -21.78
C GLY A 5 -31.55 10.33 -21.44
N ILE A 6 -30.85 9.48 -22.19
CA ILE A 6 -30.73 8.05 -21.91
C ILE A 6 -30.08 7.94 -20.52
N ALA A 7 -30.84 7.46 -19.54
CA ALA A 7 -30.29 7.15 -18.22
C ALA A 7 -29.16 6.12 -18.40
N HIS A 8 -28.00 6.40 -17.80
CA HIS A 8 -26.88 5.46 -17.76
C HIS A 8 -27.36 4.16 -17.07
N PRO A 9 -27.03 2.96 -17.57
CA PRO A 9 -27.47 1.67 -17.01
C PRO A 9 -27.06 1.44 -15.53
N GLU A 10 -26.29 2.36 -14.95
CA GLU A 10 -25.76 2.31 -13.58
C GLU A 10 -26.77 2.76 -12.51
N HIS A 11 -27.80 3.53 -12.89
CA HIS A 11 -28.86 3.93 -11.96
C HIS A 11 -29.89 2.82 -11.69
N GLU A 12 -30.12 1.90 -12.64
CA GLU A 12 -31.16 0.88 -12.52
C GLU A 12 -30.76 -0.34 -11.69
N PHE A 13 -29.46 -0.63 -11.52
CA PHE A 13 -29.04 -1.85 -10.82
C PHE A 13 -29.13 -1.75 -9.28
N MET A 14 -29.53 -0.61 -8.72
CA MET A 14 -29.61 -0.38 -7.27
C MET A 14 -31.04 -0.11 -6.76
N ALA A 15 -32.06 -0.19 -7.61
CA ALA A 15 -33.45 0.09 -7.22
C ALA A 15 -34.11 -0.99 -6.32
N GLY A 16 -33.47 -2.15 -6.12
CA GLY A 16 -34.09 -3.31 -5.45
C GLY A 16 -33.55 -3.71 -4.08
N LEU A 17 -32.51 -3.05 -3.56
CA LEU A 17 -31.93 -3.37 -2.26
C LEU A 17 -31.80 -2.06 -1.48
N SER A 18 -32.46 -1.95 -0.33
CA SER A 18 -32.23 -0.88 0.66
C SER A 18 -30.76 -0.49 0.64
N ALA A 19 -30.46 0.72 0.17
CA ALA A 19 -29.08 1.16 -0.08
C ALA A 19 -28.27 0.87 1.20
N PRO A 20 -27.29 -0.05 1.16
CA PRO A 20 -26.44 -0.25 2.31
C PRO A 20 -25.80 1.11 2.60
N SER A 21 -25.79 1.53 3.87
CA SER A 21 -25.07 2.72 4.33
C SER A 21 -23.77 2.87 3.54
N PRO A 22 -23.48 4.05 2.95
CA PRO A 22 -22.35 4.20 2.03
C PRO A 22 -21.10 3.60 2.66
N ALA A 23 -20.61 2.51 2.08
CA ALA A 23 -19.46 1.80 2.64
C ALA A 23 -18.25 2.71 2.47
N THR A 24 -17.68 3.15 3.59
CA THR A 24 -16.49 4.02 3.58
C THR A 24 -15.27 3.29 3.01
N VAL A 25 -15.28 1.95 3.01
CA VAL A 25 -14.18 1.09 2.54
C VAL A 25 -14.65 0.15 1.42
N LEU A 26 -13.90 0.14 0.32
CA LEU A 26 -14.01 -0.85 -0.77
C LEU A 26 -12.77 -1.75 -0.77
N LEU A 27 -12.97 -3.07 -0.76
CA LEU A 27 -11.93 -4.08 -0.93
C LEU A 27 -12.13 -4.79 -2.26
N ILE A 28 -11.10 -4.77 -3.11
CA ILE A 28 -11.07 -5.49 -4.38
C ILE A 28 -10.09 -6.65 -4.26
N THR A 29 -10.49 -7.87 -4.63
CA THR A 29 -9.66 -9.08 -4.51
C THR A 29 -9.96 -10.08 -5.63
N GLY A 30 -9.19 -11.16 -5.73
CA GLY A 30 -9.50 -12.26 -6.64
C GLY A 30 -10.68 -13.11 -6.11
N PRO A 31 -11.45 -13.77 -7.00
CA PRO A 31 -12.62 -14.56 -6.61
C PRO A 31 -12.29 -15.63 -5.56
N GLU A 32 -11.15 -16.31 -5.71
CA GLU A 32 -10.71 -17.39 -4.81
C GLU A 32 -10.38 -16.91 -3.38
N LEU A 33 -10.10 -15.61 -3.20
CA LEU A 33 -9.74 -15.06 -1.89
C LEU A 33 -10.93 -14.43 -1.14
N VAL A 34 -12.07 -14.20 -1.81
CA VAL A 34 -13.24 -13.50 -1.23
C VAL A 34 -13.64 -14.11 0.12
N ASP A 35 -13.71 -15.43 0.19
CA ASP A 35 -14.11 -16.15 1.40
C ASP A 35 -13.09 -16.02 2.53
N SER A 36 -11.82 -15.92 2.19
CA SER A 36 -10.72 -15.75 3.16
C SER A 36 -10.76 -14.38 3.84
N TRP A 37 -11.39 -13.38 3.23
CA TRP A 37 -11.56 -12.04 3.81
C TRP A 37 -12.71 -11.96 4.83
N LYS A 38 -13.61 -12.95 4.92
CA LYS A 38 -14.77 -12.90 5.83
C LYS A 38 -14.41 -12.52 7.28
N PRO A 39 -13.33 -13.05 7.91
CA PRO A 39 -12.95 -12.64 9.26
C PRO A 39 -12.52 -11.17 9.36
N PHE A 40 -11.82 -10.64 8.34
CA PHE A 40 -11.45 -9.22 8.26
C PHE A 40 -12.70 -8.33 8.15
N LEU A 41 -13.64 -8.69 7.27
CA LEU A 41 -14.90 -7.95 7.10
C LEU A 41 -15.71 -7.93 8.40
N ALA A 42 -15.82 -9.06 9.09
CA ALA A 42 -16.51 -9.16 10.37
C ALA A 42 -15.84 -8.29 11.45
N TRP A 43 -14.51 -8.29 11.51
CA TRP A 43 -13.75 -7.43 12.42
C TRP A 43 -13.97 -5.95 12.15
N LYS A 44 -13.82 -5.49 10.89
CA LYS A 44 -14.03 -4.09 10.53
C LYS A 44 -15.48 -3.64 10.75
N LYS A 45 -16.47 -4.50 10.48
CA LYS A 45 -17.88 -4.24 10.79
C LYS A 45 -18.12 -4.01 12.29
N ARG A 46 -17.49 -4.81 13.17
CA ARG A 46 -17.56 -4.60 14.62
C ARG A 46 -16.99 -3.27 15.08
N LEU A 47 -15.99 -2.75 14.37
CA LEU A 47 -15.39 -1.43 14.63
C LEU A 47 -16.17 -0.27 13.98
N GLY A 48 -17.36 -0.52 13.42
CA GLY A 48 -18.17 0.51 12.74
C GLY A 48 -17.62 0.93 11.37
N LYS A 49 -16.72 0.15 10.78
CA LYS A 49 -16.10 0.40 9.47
C LYS A 49 -16.50 -0.70 8.48
N PRO A 50 -17.77 -0.81 8.05
CA PRO A 50 -18.18 -1.85 7.13
C PRO A 50 -17.39 -1.75 5.81
N VAL A 51 -16.96 -2.90 5.30
CA VAL A 51 -16.18 -3.02 4.06
C VAL A 51 -17.05 -3.67 3.00
N ARG A 52 -17.21 -3.02 1.84
CA ARG A 52 -17.75 -3.66 0.65
C ARG A 52 -16.64 -4.43 -0.04
N ILE A 53 -16.87 -5.70 -0.36
CA ILE A 53 -15.94 -6.54 -1.11
C ILE A 53 -16.44 -6.76 -2.52
N LEU A 54 -15.57 -6.63 -3.52
CA LEU A 54 -15.83 -6.98 -4.92
C LEU A 54 -14.70 -7.86 -5.45
N SER A 55 -15.05 -8.92 -6.18
CA SER A 55 -14.04 -9.70 -6.89
C SER A 55 -13.67 -9.06 -8.23
N THR A 56 -12.46 -9.35 -8.72
CA THR A 56 -12.03 -8.96 -10.07
C THR A 56 -12.95 -9.53 -11.16
N THR A 57 -13.52 -10.73 -10.97
CA THR A 57 -14.56 -11.29 -11.86
C THR A 57 -15.82 -10.44 -11.89
N GLN A 58 -16.34 -10.06 -10.71
CA GLN A 58 -17.54 -9.21 -10.63
C GLN A 58 -17.31 -7.84 -11.28
N ILE A 59 -16.10 -7.28 -11.14
CA ILE A 59 -15.75 -6.02 -11.79
C ILE A 59 -15.63 -6.20 -13.30
N SER A 60 -14.99 -7.29 -13.75
CA SER A 60 -14.83 -7.61 -15.16
C SER A 60 -16.17 -7.71 -15.89
N GLU A 61 -17.18 -8.32 -15.25
CA GLU A 61 -18.52 -8.51 -15.79
C GLU A 61 -19.38 -7.23 -15.76
N ARG A 62 -19.13 -6.30 -14.83
CA ARG A 62 -19.97 -5.11 -14.61
C ARG A 62 -19.54 -3.88 -15.38
N TYR A 63 -18.27 -3.79 -15.75
CA TYR A 63 -17.71 -2.61 -16.40
C TYR A 63 -17.20 -2.97 -17.78
N GLU A 64 -17.61 -2.20 -18.78
CA GLU A 64 -17.08 -2.31 -20.14
C GLU A 64 -15.85 -1.41 -20.29
N ALA A 65 -14.73 -1.98 -20.74
CA ALA A 65 -13.46 -1.29 -20.96
C ALA A 65 -12.43 -2.21 -21.64
N LYS A 66 -11.33 -1.62 -22.15
CA LYS A 66 -10.27 -2.32 -22.89
C LYS A 66 -9.63 -3.47 -22.10
N ASP A 67 -9.41 -3.28 -20.81
CA ASP A 67 -8.74 -4.24 -19.94
C ASP A 67 -9.28 -4.20 -18.50
N LEU A 68 -8.85 -5.16 -17.68
CA LEU A 68 -9.31 -5.29 -16.30
C LEU A 68 -8.89 -4.10 -15.42
N GLN A 69 -7.70 -3.54 -15.64
CA GLN A 69 -7.22 -2.39 -14.88
C GLN A 69 -8.12 -1.16 -15.09
N GLU A 70 -8.51 -0.85 -16.33
CA GLU A 70 -9.45 0.23 -16.62
C GLU A 70 -10.83 -0.06 -16.00
N LYS A 71 -11.29 -1.31 -16.02
CA LYS A 71 -12.52 -1.73 -15.31
C LYS A 71 -12.44 -1.51 -13.79
N ILE A 72 -11.30 -1.84 -13.18
CA ILE A 72 -11.02 -1.58 -11.76
C ILE A 72 -11.03 -0.07 -11.47
N ARG A 73 -10.39 0.75 -12.32
CA ARG A 73 -10.39 2.22 -12.20
C ARG A 73 -11.82 2.75 -12.21
N ARG A 74 -12.62 2.38 -13.23
CA ARG A 74 -14.04 2.79 -13.33
C ARG A 74 -14.85 2.38 -12.11
N CYS A 75 -14.65 1.15 -11.62
CA CYS A 75 -15.30 0.68 -10.40
C CYS A 75 -14.95 1.54 -9.18
N ILE A 76 -13.67 1.85 -8.98
CA ILE A 76 -13.21 2.69 -7.88
C ILE A 76 -13.77 4.11 -8.01
N ARG A 77 -13.72 4.70 -9.21
CA ARG A 77 -14.28 6.04 -9.47
C ARG A 77 -15.77 6.13 -9.16
N ASN A 78 -16.56 5.15 -9.58
CA ASN A 78 -17.99 5.08 -9.23
C ASN A 78 -18.19 5.08 -7.70
N HIS A 79 -17.40 4.28 -6.97
CA HIS A 79 -17.50 4.21 -5.51
C HIS A 79 -17.07 5.50 -4.81
N THR A 80 -16.01 6.16 -5.27
CA THR A 80 -15.50 7.39 -4.65
C THR A 80 -16.38 8.59 -4.95
N ASP A 81 -16.89 8.68 -6.19
CA ASP A 81 -17.56 9.86 -6.71
C ASP A 81 -19.06 9.85 -6.39
N HIS A 82 -19.67 8.66 -6.32
CA HIS A 82 -21.12 8.52 -6.17
C HIS A 82 -21.54 7.80 -4.89
N LEU A 83 -20.70 6.91 -4.34
CA LEU A 83 -21.08 6.07 -3.19
C LEU A 83 -20.39 6.46 -1.88
N GLY A 84 -19.63 7.56 -1.87
CA GLY A 84 -19.01 8.10 -0.66
C GLY A 84 -17.86 7.25 -0.08
N THR A 85 -17.31 6.32 -0.85
CA THR A 85 -16.13 5.53 -0.44
C THR A 85 -14.91 6.46 -0.31
N ARG A 86 -14.11 6.25 0.74
CA ARG A 86 -12.90 7.05 1.04
C ARG A 86 -11.65 6.20 1.30
N TRP A 87 -11.80 4.88 1.36
CA TRP A 87 -10.69 3.94 1.53
C TRP A 87 -10.80 2.80 0.53
N ILE A 88 -9.75 2.57 -0.24
CA ILE A 88 -9.64 1.49 -1.22
C ILE A 88 -8.55 0.52 -0.76
N ILE A 89 -8.89 -0.76 -0.74
CA ILE A 89 -7.98 -1.86 -0.43
C ILE A 89 -7.89 -2.76 -1.66
N LEU A 90 -6.69 -2.90 -2.22
CA LEU A 90 -6.38 -3.91 -3.23
C LEU A 90 -5.86 -5.15 -2.51
N GLY A 91 -6.77 -6.07 -2.20
CA GLY A 91 -6.51 -7.31 -1.46
C GLY A 91 -6.00 -8.44 -2.34
N GLY A 92 -4.88 -8.24 -3.02
CA GLY A 92 -4.26 -9.23 -3.89
C GLY A 92 -2.91 -8.74 -4.38
N ASP A 93 -2.03 -9.66 -4.74
CA ASP A 93 -0.76 -9.30 -5.36
C ASP A 93 -0.93 -8.85 -6.81
N SER A 94 0.01 -8.02 -7.27
CA SER A 94 0.19 -7.71 -8.70
C SER A 94 1.30 -8.61 -9.24
N GLU A 95 1.29 -8.83 -10.55
CA GLU A 95 2.42 -9.41 -11.26
C GLU A 95 2.69 -8.58 -12.52
N GLU A 96 3.85 -8.82 -13.15
CA GLU A 96 4.25 -8.16 -14.39
C GLU A 96 3.21 -8.34 -15.50
N ASN A 97 3.21 -7.43 -16.46
CA ASN A 97 2.34 -7.42 -17.64
C ASN A 97 0.84 -7.38 -17.30
N GLY A 98 0.48 -6.75 -16.17
CA GLY A 98 -0.92 -6.63 -15.75
C GLY A 98 -1.53 -7.94 -15.26
N GLY A 99 -0.71 -8.84 -14.72
CA GLY A 99 -1.13 -10.09 -14.10
C GLY A 99 -1.38 -9.98 -12.58
N GLY A 100 -1.48 -11.13 -11.94
CA GLY A 100 -1.70 -11.25 -10.50
C GLY A 100 -3.16 -11.31 -10.08
N VAL A 101 -3.39 -11.33 -8.77
CA VAL A 101 -4.72 -11.44 -8.15
C VAL A 101 -5.53 -10.16 -8.35
N VAL A 102 -4.87 -9.02 -8.19
CA VAL A 102 -5.41 -7.70 -8.52
C VAL A 102 -4.30 -6.98 -9.28
N PRO A 103 -4.39 -6.80 -10.60
CA PRO A 103 -3.29 -6.20 -11.35
C PRO A 103 -3.01 -4.78 -10.89
N SER A 104 -1.82 -4.28 -11.19
CA SER A 104 -1.51 -2.85 -11.19
C SER A 104 -1.47 -2.32 -12.62
N ARG A 105 -1.39 -1.00 -12.78
CA ARG A 105 -1.14 -0.41 -14.10
C ARG A 105 0.36 -0.23 -14.28
N GLU A 106 0.93 -0.83 -15.32
CA GLU A 106 2.28 -0.51 -15.76
C GLU A 106 2.27 0.83 -16.48
N THR A 107 3.21 1.70 -16.13
CA THR A 107 3.41 2.99 -16.79
C THR A 107 4.83 3.12 -17.31
N LEU A 108 5.04 3.82 -18.42
CA LEU A 108 6.36 3.94 -19.05
C LEU A 108 7.08 5.21 -18.58
N HIS A 109 8.26 5.03 -17.98
CA HIS A 109 9.08 6.12 -17.46
C HIS A 109 10.46 6.13 -18.07
N ARG A 110 11.02 7.34 -18.23
CA ARG A 110 12.42 7.52 -18.59
C ARG A 110 13.28 7.61 -17.32
N THR A 111 14.25 6.71 -17.17
CA THR A 111 15.21 6.73 -16.07
C THR A 111 16.18 7.92 -16.21
N GLN A 112 16.97 8.18 -15.16
CA GLN A 112 18.05 9.17 -15.23
C GLN A 112 19.13 8.82 -16.27
N SER A 113 19.30 7.54 -16.63
CA SER A 113 20.20 7.10 -17.71
C SER A 113 19.61 7.30 -19.11
N GLY A 114 18.35 7.72 -19.21
CA GLY A 114 17.63 7.91 -20.47
C GLY A 114 16.90 6.66 -20.99
N GLU A 115 17.06 5.52 -20.30
CA GLU A 115 16.41 4.25 -20.64
C GLU A 115 14.92 4.30 -20.30
N LEU A 116 14.11 3.64 -21.12
CA LEU A 116 12.68 3.46 -20.84
C LEU A 116 12.49 2.23 -19.96
N THR A 117 11.68 2.38 -18.92
CA THR A 117 11.35 1.29 -17.99
C THR A 117 9.88 1.33 -17.62
N LYS A 118 9.31 0.15 -17.39
CA LYS A 118 7.95 0.01 -16.91
C LYS A 118 7.94 0.10 -15.38
N VAL A 119 7.04 0.90 -14.84
CA VAL A 119 6.86 1.07 -13.39
C VAL A 119 5.40 0.75 -13.04
N PRO A 120 5.14 -0.27 -12.20
CA PRO A 120 3.80 -0.58 -11.74
C PRO A 120 3.31 0.52 -10.79
N THR A 121 2.02 0.87 -10.88
CA THR A 121 1.40 1.84 -9.98
C THR A 121 -0.06 1.51 -9.72
N ASP A 122 -0.47 1.72 -8.47
CA ASP A 122 -1.88 1.63 -8.06
C ASP A 122 -2.57 3.00 -8.09
N ILE A 123 -1.81 4.12 -8.09
CA ILE A 123 -2.40 5.47 -8.04
C ILE A 123 -3.27 5.77 -9.26
N TYR A 124 -2.99 5.08 -10.38
CA TYR A 124 -3.82 5.03 -11.57
C TYR A 124 -5.29 4.77 -11.25
N TYR A 125 -5.59 3.89 -10.29
CA TYR A 125 -6.96 3.54 -9.94
C TYR A 125 -7.76 4.66 -9.28
N LEU A 126 -7.08 5.68 -8.74
CA LEU A 126 -7.74 6.88 -8.23
C LEU A 126 -7.90 7.97 -9.29
N SER A 127 -7.21 7.87 -10.42
CA SER A 127 -7.22 8.90 -11.47
C SER A 127 -8.58 9.03 -12.17
N LYS A 128 -9.01 10.27 -12.43
CA LYS A 128 -10.19 10.53 -13.27
C LYS A 128 -9.95 10.21 -14.74
N LYS A 129 -8.68 10.19 -15.16
CA LYS A 129 -8.25 9.96 -16.54
C LYS A 129 -7.54 8.61 -16.71
N ASP A 130 -7.50 8.11 -17.94
CA ASP A 130 -6.98 6.79 -18.31
C ASP A 130 -5.46 6.74 -18.55
N TRP A 131 -4.79 7.90 -18.56
CA TRP A 131 -3.34 8.02 -18.77
C TRP A 131 -2.87 7.42 -20.11
N ASP A 132 -3.71 7.46 -21.16
CA ASP A 132 -3.46 6.91 -22.51
C ASP A 132 -4.10 7.87 -23.53
N SER A 133 -3.51 9.06 -23.70
CA SER A 133 -4.06 10.19 -24.49
C SER A 133 -4.14 9.89 -25.98
N ASP A 134 -3.15 9.21 -26.52
CA ASP A 134 -3.08 8.84 -27.94
C ASP A 134 -3.63 7.43 -28.23
N ASN A 135 -4.08 6.72 -27.18
CA ASN A 135 -4.85 5.49 -27.27
C ASN A 135 -4.03 4.35 -27.91
N ASP A 136 -2.72 4.32 -27.69
CA ASP A 136 -1.80 3.30 -28.17
C ASP A 136 -1.62 2.13 -27.18
N GLY A 137 -2.12 2.28 -25.94
CA GLY A 137 -2.05 1.26 -24.89
C GLY A 137 -0.74 1.26 -24.09
N VAL A 138 0.13 2.25 -24.30
CA VAL A 138 1.31 2.54 -23.50
C VAL A 138 0.97 3.66 -22.53
N TYR A 139 0.77 3.32 -21.28
CA TYR A 139 0.20 4.26 -20.32
C TYR A 139 1.27 5.14 -19.66
N GLY A 140 0.95 6.42 -19.49
CA GLY A 140 1.73 7.37 -18.69
C GLY A 140 3.01 7.86 -19.36
N GLU A 141 3.10 7.77 -20.69
CA GLU A 141 4.22 8.32 -21.44
C GLU A 141 4.23 9.85 -21.32
N TRP A 142 5.30 10.42 -20.79
CA TRP A 142 5.29 11.86 -20.49
C TRP A 142 5.12 12.75 -21.73
N GLU A 143 5.59 12.35 -22.91
CA GLU A 143 5.49 13.18 -24.12
C GLU A 143 4.09 13.11 -24.74
N GLN A 144 3.46 11.92 -24.73
CA GLN A 144 2.18 11.61 -25.37
C GLN A 144 0.99 11.82 -24.42
N ASP A 145 1.12 11.41 -23.15
CA ASP A 145 0.02 11.29 -22.18
C ASP A 145 -0.06 12.41 -21.16
N ARG A 146 0.80 13.43 -21.25
CA ARG A 146 0.88 14.50 -20.23
C ARG A 146 -0.49 15.10 -19.90
N GLU A 147 -1.37 15.24 -20.89
CA GLU A 147 -2.70 15.81 -20.71
C GLU A 147 -3.69 14.83 -20.07
N SER A 148 -3.49 13.51 -20.21
CA SER A 148 -4.28 12.48 -19.54
C SER A 148 -3.73 12.05 -18.18
N ILE A 149 -2.51 12.44 -17.79
CA ILE A 149 -1.99 12.17 -16.44
C ILE A 149 -2.68 13.07 -15.40
N ASP A 150 -3.35 12.43 -14.44
CA ASP A 150 -4.08 13.08 -13.34
C ASP A 150 -3.75 12.38 -12.02
N TYR A 151 -3.29 13.15 -11.02
CA TYR A 151 -2.96 12.64 -9.69
C TYR A 151 -4.07 12.99 -8.70
N PRO A 152 -4.44 12.05 -7.80
CA PRO A 152 -5.47 12.31 -6.79
C PRO A 152 -5.05 13.43 -5.82
N ASP A 153 -6.05 14.16 -5.33
CA ASP A 153 -5.93 15.27 -4.37
C ASP A 153 -5.59 14.84 -2.93
N GLY A 154 -5.70 13.53 -2.63
CA GLY A 154 -5.42 12.95 -1.33
C GLY A 154 -6.65 12.70 -0.46
N ASP A 155 -7.86 12.94 -0.97
CA ASP A 155 -9.11 12.75 -0.21
C ASP A 155 -9.53 11.27 -0.08
N VAL A 156 -8.94 10.39 -0.89
CA VAL A 156 -9.19 8.95 -0.89
C VAL A 156 -7.90 8.20 -0.56
N GLY A 157 -7.93 7.40 0.51
CA GLY A 157 -6.84 6.50 0.86
C GLY A 157 -6.83 5.25 -0.02
N LEU A 158 -5.66 4.85 -0.49
CA LEU A 158 -5.44 3.64 -1.29
C LEU A 158 -4.28 2.85 -0.70
N GLY A 159 -4.46 1.52 -0.58
CA GLY A 159 -3.40 0.61 -0.18
C GLY A 159 -3.57 -0.78 -0.76
N ARG A 160 -2.45 -1.44 -1.01
CA ARG A 160 -2.40 -2.84 -1.46
C ARG A 160 -2.00 -3.76 -0.31
N ILE A 161 -2.66 -4.91 -0.24
CA ILE A 161 -2.27 -6.04 0.60
C ILE A 161 -1.88 -7.16 -0.38
N PRO A 162 -0.58 -7.33 -0.68
CA PRO A 162 -0.10 -8.22 -1.74
C PRO A 162 -0.14 -9.68 -1.30
N VAL A 163 -1.35 -10.26 -1.26
CA VAL A 163 -1.61 -11.65 -0.89
C VAL A 163 -1.85 -12.49 -2.14
N ARG A 164 -1.35 -13.72 -2.15
CA ARG A 164 -1.59 -14.67 -3.26
C ARG A 164 -2.49 -15.84 -2.85
N ARG A 165 -2.56 -16.16 -1.54
CA ARG A 165 -3.26 -17.36 -1.04
C ARG A 165 -4.12 -17.05 0.20
N SER A 166 -5.01 -17.99 0.51
CA SER A 166 -5.89 -17.92 1.68
C SER A 166 -5.11 -17.79 3.00
N GLU A 167 -3.96 -18.44 3.10
CA GLU A 167 -3.07 -18.41 4.26
C GLU A 167 -2.46 -17.03 4.47
N ASP A 168 -2.13 -16.34 3.37
CA ASP A 168 -1.56 -14.99 3.41
C ASP A 168 -2.62 -13.98 3.90
N VAL A 169 -3.88 -14.13 3.43
CA VAL A 169 -5.04 -13.35 3.91
C VAL A 169 -5.28 -13.58 5.40
N LYS A 170 -5.26 -14.85 5.84
CA LYS A 170 -5.41 -15.23 7.25
C LYS A 170 -4.32 -14.59 8.10
N ALA A 171 -3.05 -14.73 7.71
CA ALA A 171 -1.93 -14.16 8.44
C ALA A 171 -1.98 -12.62 8.51
N TYR A 172 -2.38 -11.95 7.42
CA TYR A 172 -2.61 -10.51 7.44
C TYR A 172 -3.75 -10.11 8.39
N THR A 173 -4.87 -10.81 8.30
CA THR A 173 -6.07 -10.53 9.09
C THR A 173 -5.82 -10.69 10.59
N GLU A 174 -5.13 -11.76 10.98
CA GLU A 174 -4.74 -12.00 12.37
C GLU A 174 -3.85 -10.87 12.91
N LYS A 175 -2.89 -10.39 12.10
CA LYS A 175 -2.04 -9.24 12.47
C LYS A 175 -2.84 -7.94 12.62
N VAL A 176 -3.79 -7.67 11.72
CA VAL A 176 -4.68 -6.49 11.83
C VAL A 176 -5.52 -6.56 13.10
N ILE A 177 -6.14 -7.70 13.39
CA ILE A 177 -6.96 -7.88 14.58
C ILE A 177 -6.10 -7.69 15.83
N ALA A 178 -4.92 -8.29 15.90
CA ALA A 178 -3.99 -8.10 17.01
C ALA A 178 -3.60 -6.63 17.17
N TYR A 179 -3.22 -5.94 16.08
CA TYR A 179 -2.85 -4.53 16.11
C TYR A 179 -4.01 -3.63 16.58
N GLU A 180 -5.24 -3.86 16.14
CA GLU A 180 -6.38 -3.00 16.47
C GLU A 180 -7.06 -3.36 17.81
N SER A 181 -6.73 -4.49 18.43
CA SER A 181 -7.38 -4.95 19.68
C SER A 181 -6.44 -5.17 20.86
N ARG A 182 -5.15 -5.37 20.59
CA ARG A 182 -4.12 -5.72 21.57
C ARG A 182 -2.80 -5.00 21.24
N TYR A 183 -2.89 -3.76 20.79
CA TYR A 183 -1.70 -2.95 20.52
C TYR A 183 -0.86 -2.83 21.81
N PRO A 184 0.45 -3.12 21.80
CA PRO A 184 1.25 -3.03 23.02
C PRO A 184 1.35 -1.59 23.52
N GLU A 185 0.86 -1.32 24.73
CA GLU A 185 0.82 0.02 25.35
C GLU A 185 2.14 0.44 26.04
N SER A 186 3.20 -0.35 25.87
CA SER A 186 4.52 -0.11 26.47
C SER A 186 5.31 0.95 25.70
N GLU A 187 6.64 0.98 25.88
CA GLU A 187 7.56 1.78 25.06
C GLU A 187 7.30 1.60 23.55
N PHE A 188 6.81 0.44 23.13
CA PHE A 188 6.39 0.16 21.76
C PHE A 188 5.39 1.20 21.22
N ALA A 189 4.37 1.59 21.99
CA ALA A 189 3.34 2.51 21.52
C ALA A 189 3.87 3.93 21.27
N THR A 190 4.90 4.33 21.99
CA THR A 190 5.38 5.71 22.00
C THR A 190 6.73 5.88 21.33
N SER A 191 7.49 4.81 21.10
CA SER A 191 8.88 4.92 20.63
C SER A 191 9.07 4.56 19.16
N MET A 192 10.05 5.21 18.56
CA MET A 192 10.40 5.07 17.15
C MET A 192 11.87 4.69 16.98
N ALA A 193 12.15 3.80 16.03
CA ALA A 193 13.49 3.58 15.54
C ALA A 193 13.69 4.26 14.18
N TYR A 194 14.76 5.02 14.06
CA TYR A 194 15.26 5.50 12.77
C TYR A 194 16.54 4.72 12.44
N ALA A 195 16.50 3.98 11.34
CA ALA A 195 17.59 3.14 10.90
C ALA A 195 18.04 3.56 9.50
N SER A 196 19.35 3.62 9.31
CA SER A 196 19.96 4.09 8.07
C SER A 196 21.11 3.20 7.67
N ALA A 197 21.25 2.92 6.37
CA ALA A 197 22.43 2.31 5.79
C ALA A 197 23.57 3.32 5.52
N LYS A 198 23.32 4.63 5.70
CA LYS A 198 24.32 5.70 5.61
C LYS A 198 24.95 5.98 6.98
N THR A 199 26.22 6.40 7.01
CA THR A 199 27.01 6.63 8.24
C THR A 199 26.66 7.88 9.03
N SER A 200 25.88 8.79 8.45
CA SER A 200 25.54 10.05 9.09
C SER A 200 24.04 10.29 9.10
N LEU A 201 23.61 10.99 10.16
CA LEU A 201 22.29 11.59 10.23
C LEU A 201 22.16 12.67 9.16
N PRO A 202 21.11 12.68 8.35
CA PRO A 202 20.77 13.86 7.55
C PRO A 202 20.65 15.09 8.47
N THR A 203 21.23 16.21 8.05
CA THR A 203 21.15 17.48 8.78
C THR A 203 19.69 17.84 9.07
N GLY A 204 19.37 18.15 10.33
CA GLY A 204 18.03 18.54 10.75
C GLY A 204 17.08 17.39 11.13
N LEU A 205 17.48 16.11 10.99
CA LEU A 205 16.61 14.99 11.39
C LEU A 205 16.28 15.00 12.90
N ARG A 206 17.27 15.34 13.75
CA ARG A 206 17.06 15.48 15.20
C ARG A 206 16.06 16.60 15.51
N THR A 207 16.26 17.77 14.89
CA THR A 207 15.34 18.91 14.99
C THR A 207 13.92 18.55 14.55
N ARG A 208 13.74 17.75 13.50
CA ARG A 208 12.41 17.28 13.05
C ARG A 208 11.71 16.37 14.07
N TRP A 209 12.47 15.54 14.80
CA TRP A 209 11.88 14.77 15.90
C TRP A 209 11.40 15.71 17.00
N ASP A 210 12.29 16.56 17.51
CA ASP A 210 12.02 17.46 18.64
C ASP A 210 10.83 18.39 18.36
N ASP A 211 10.72 18.92 17.13
CA ASP A 211 9.72 19.92 16.78
C ASP A 211 8.34 19.35 16.41
N LYS A 212 8.29 18.10 15.91
CA LYS A 212 7.09 17.53 15.29
C LYS A 212 6.69 16.19 15.90
N ILE A 213 7.59 15.20 15.89
CA ILE A 213 7.23 13.81 16.20
C ILE A 213 7.07 13.60 17.71
N SER A 214 7.92 14.21 18.53
CA SER A 214 7.85 14.17 20.00
C SER A 214 6.48 14.63 20.55
N LYS A 215 5.82 15.54 19.84
CA LYS A 215 4.49 16.07 20.19
C LYS A 215 3.37 15.05 19.96
N VAL A 216 3.51 14.20 18.94
CA VAL A 216 2.54 13.15 18.61
C VAL A 216 2.82 11.89 19.43
N LEU A 217 4.10 11.60 19.68
CA LEU A 217 4.57 10.48 20.48
C LEU A 217 4.99 10.95 21.88
N ALA A 218 4.06 11.58 22.59
CA ALA A 218 4.31 12.14 23.92
C ALA A 218 4.79 11.06 24.89
N GLY A 219 5.87 11.33 25.63
CA GLY A 219 6.50 10.37 26.55
C GLY A 219 7.36 9.29 25.87
N GLY A 220 7.44 9.29 24.54
CA GLY A 220 8.22 8.34 23.77
C GLY A 220 9.67 8.75 23.50
N SER A 221 10.43 7.85 22.90
CA SER A 221 11.82 8.09 22.49
C SER A 221 12.06 7.81 21.01
N VAL A 222 13.10 8.45 20.45
CA VAL A 222 13.66 8.05 19.15
C VAL A 222 15.04 7.47 19.36
N ARG A 223 15.26 6.29 18.78
CA ARG A 223 16.56 5.64 18.74
C ARG A 223 17.06 5.60 17.32
N TYR A 224 18.32 5.99 17.15
CA TYR A 224 18.94 6.06 15.85
C TYR A 224 19.97 4.96 15.67
N PHE A 225 19.88 4.25 14.55
CA PHE A 225 20.75 3.13 14.22
C PHE A 225 21.47 3.42 12.91
N PHE A 226 22.81 3.42 12.95
CA PHE A 226 23.68 3.71 11.82
C PHE A 226 24.82 2.68 11.72
N PRO A 227 25.41 2.50 10.52
CA PRO A 227 26.65 1.74 10.39
C PRO A 227 27.80 2.56 10.97
N THR A 228 28.75 1.91 11.64
CA THR A 228 29.97 2.58 12.11
C THR A 228 31.08 2.49 11.05
N SER A 229 32.23 3.10 11.31
CA SER A 229 33.46 2.94 10.50
C SER A 229 34.16 1.60 10.76
N GLU A 230 33.84 0.91 11.86
CA GLU A 230 34.46 -0.35 12.22
C GLU A 230 33.82 -1.54 11.48
N LYS A 231 34.65 -2.45 10.97
CA LYS A 231 34.21 -3.68 10.29
C LYS A 231 33.41 -4.55 11.28
N ASN A 232 32.23 -5.02 10.88
CA ASN A 232 31.29 -5.80 11.71
C ASN A 232 30.72 -5.06 12.94
N LYS A 233 30.75 -3.72 12.95
CA LYS A 233 30.12 -2.90 13.99
C LYS A 233 29.17 -1.88 13.37
N GLY A 234 27.96 -1.80 13.91
CA GLY A 234 26.90 -0.88 13.47
C GLY A 234 25.68 -1.60 12.95
N PHE A 235 24.72 -0.84 12.43
CA PHE A 235 23.42 -1.38 12.02
C PHE A 235 23.51 -2.23 10.73
N GLY A 236 23.31 -3.54 10.87
CA GLY A 236 23.19 -4.51 9.79
C GLY A 236 22.10 -5.55 10.07
N PRO A 237 22.12 -6.70 9.38
CA PRO A 237 21.05 -7.70 9.47
C PRO A 237 20.73 -8.21 10.88
N LYS A 238 21.77 -8.48 11.68
CA LYS A 238 21.62 -8.97 13.06
C LYS A 238 20.97 -7.92 13.97
N GLU A 239 21.42 -6.67 13.85
CA GLU A 239 20.89 -5.55 14.63
C GLU A 239 19.45 -5.23 14.24
N TRP A 240 19.11 -5.37 12.95
CA TRP A 240 17.74 -5.23 12.45
C TRP A 240 16.82 -6.31 13.05
N ILE A 241 17.22 -7.59 13.02
CA ILE A 241 16.46 -8.68 13.64
C ILE A 241 16.27 -8.41 15.14
N THR A 242 17.35 -8.01 15.83
CA THR A 242 17.30 -7.65 17.26
C THR A 242 16.32 -6.52 17.53
N LEU A 243 16.30 -5.50 16.65
CA LEU A 243 15.43 -4.34 16.79
C LEU A 243 13.94 -4.71 16.62
N PHE A 244 13.59 -5.63 15.72
CA PHE A 244 12.21 -6.13 15.59
C PHE A 244 11.81 -7.01 16.77
N ASN A 245 12.68 -7.96 17.14
CA ASN A 245 12.41 -8.92 18.21
C ASN A 245 12.45 -8.29 19.61
N GLY A 246 13.06 -7.10 19.75
CA GLY A 246 13.13 -6.36 21.01
C GLY A 246 11.82 -5.66 21.42
N LEU A 247 10.84 -5.54 20.50
CA LEU A 247 9.51 -5.00 20.78
C LEU A 247 9.48 -3.60 21.40
N ALA A 248 10.54 -2.80 21.23
CA ALA A 248 10.65 -1.48 21.84
C ALA A 248 10.08 -0.35 20.96
N TYR A 249 9.91 -0.59 19.65
CA TYR A 249 9.57 0.46 18.69
C TYR A 249 8.37 0.07 17.83
N GLY A 250 7.23 0.72 18.05
CA GLY A 250 6.02 0.53 17.24
C GLY A 250 6.06 1.26 15.91
N LYS A 251 7.04 2.15 15.72
CA LYS A 251 7.28 2.85 14.46
C LYS A 251 8.73 2.75 14.03
N LEU A 252 8.92 2.46 12.74
CA LEU A 252 10.24 2.35 12.14
C LEU A 252 10.35 3.19 10.88
N HIS A 253 11.47 3.90 10.74
CA HIS A 253 11.86 4.51 9.48
C HIS A 253 13.19 3.92 9.01
N LEU A 254 13.19 3.36 7.81
CA LEU A 254 14.37 2.79 7.16
C LEU A 254 14.80 3.69 6.01
N THR A 255 16.07 4.09 5.96
CA THR A 255 16.63 4.78 4.80
C THR A 255 17.89 4.08 4.30
N GLY A 256 18.03 3.95 2.98
CA GLY A 256 19.21 3.31 2.43
C GLY A 256 19.02 2.83 1.00
N PRO A 257 20.07 2.25 0.40
CA PRO A 257 19.94 1.58 -0.87
C PRO A 257 18.99 0.38 -0.74
N GLY A 258 18.30 0.06 -1.82
CA GLY A 258 17.29 -0.99 -1.86
C GLY A 258 17.17 -1.58 -3.25
N ARG A 259 16.59 -2.78 -3.29
CA ARG A 259 16.17 -3.51 -4.48
C ARG A 259 14.75 -4.03 -4.24
N HIS A 260 14.12 -4.55 -5.29
CA HIS A 260 12.78 -5.15 -5.16
C HIS A 260 12.73 -6.26 -4.09
N ASP A 261 13.84 -6.99 -3.88
CA ASP A 261 13.92 -8.14 -2.97
C ASP A 261 14.66 -7.87 -1.64
N ALA A 262 15.20 -6.66 -1.44
CA ALA A 262 16.11 -6.42 -0.31
C ALA A 262 16.29 -4.95 0.10
N TRP A 263 16.47 -4.74 1.41
CA TRP A 263 17.19 -3.55 1.92
C TRP A 263 18.68 -3.84 1.96
N LEU A 264 19.49 -2.92 1.45
CA LEU A 264 20.94 -3.07 1.36
C LEU A 264 21.64 -2.26 2.46
N PHE A 265 22.69 -2.86 3.02
CA PHE A 265 23.52 -2.30 4.08
C PHE A 265 24.99 -2.28 3.64
N LYS A 266 25.89 -1.76 4.49
CA LYS A 266 27.33 -1.75 4.21
C LYS A 266 27.89 -3.18 4.04
N ASN A 267 29.04 -3.28 3.37
CA ASN A 267 29.80 -4.51 3.16
C ASN A 267 28.97 -5.62 2.49
N ASP A 268 28.10 -5.25 1.54
CA ASP A 268 27.21 -6.14 0.79
C ASP A 268 26.26 -6.98 1.65
N THR A 269 26.02 -6.56 2.89
CA THR A 269 25.00 -7.17 3.76
C THR A 269 23.61 -6.68 3.38
N LYS A 270 22.59 -7.51 3.58
CA LYS A 270 21.22 -7.23 3.13
C LYS A 270 20.19 -7.85 4.07
N ILE A 271 19.01 -7.23 4.14
CA ILE A 271 17.80 -7.85 4.70
C ILE A 271 17.00 -8.41 3.54
N THR A 272 16.77 -9.72 3.58
CA THR A 272 15.96 -10.46 2.61
C THR A 272 14.86 -11.23 3.35
N GLN A 273 14.15 -12.08 2.62
CA GLN A 273 13.20 -13.03 3.19
C GLN A 273 13.82 -13.92 4.29
N ALA A 274 15.11 -14.27 4.18
CA ALA A 274 15.80 -15.12 5.16
C ALA A 274 15.87 -14.47 6.55
N GLU A 275 16.11 -13.15 6.62
CA GLU A 275 16.11 -12.39 7.86
C GLU A 275 14.68 -12.15 8.38
N ILE A 276 13.72 -11.94 7.48
CA ILE A 276 12.30 -11.79 7.84
C ILE A 276 11.78 -13.06 8.53
N PHE A 277 12.19 -14.25 8.09
CA PHE A 277 11.79 -15.51 8.72
C PHE A 277 12.37 -15.74 10.12
N GLN A 278 13.37 -14.96 10.54
CA GLN A 278 13.93 -15.02 11.89
C GLN A 278 13.19 -14.14 12.89
N LEU A 279 12.18 -13.37 12.44
CA LEU A 279 11.41 -12.50 13.31
C LEU A 279 10.47 -13.30 14.22
N ASN A 280 10.41 -12.89 15.49
CA ASN A 280 9.56 -13.48 16.52
C ASN A 280 8.76 -12.44 17.31
N ASN A 281 8.56 -11.25 16.73
CA ASN A 281 7.91 -10.07 17.31
C ASN A 281 6.37 -10.19 17.43
N ARG A 282 5.88 -11.38 17.82
CA ARG A 282 4.47 -11.75 17.90
C ARG A 282 3.62 -10.68 18.60
N GLU A 283 2.47 -10.35 18.02
CA GLU A 283 1.52 -9.31 18.46
C GLU A 283 2.05 -7.86 18.53
N ALA A 284 3.36 -7.64 18.41
CA ALA A 284 4.00 -6.34 18.34
C ALA A 284 4.44 -6.03 16.89
N TYR A 285 3.47 -5.63 16.06
CA TYR A 285 3.69 -5.36 14.63
C TYR A 285 3.95 -3.88 14.38
N PRO A 286 5.19 -3.47 14.07
CA PRO A 286 5.49 -2.07 13.84
C PRO A 286 4.99 -1.57 12.49
N VAL A 287 4.72 -0.26 12.42
CA VAL A 287 4.53 0.43 11.15
C VAL A 287 5.88 0.87 10.60
N ILE A 288 6.21 0.40 9.40
CA ILE A 288 7.46 0.72 8.71
C ILE A 288 7.20 1.77 7.64
N THR A 289 8.04 2.80 7.62
CA THR A 289 8.18 3.73 6.50
C THR A 289 9.58 3.58 5.93
N THR A 290 9.72 3.59 4.60
CA THR A 290 11.02 3.35 3.95
C THR A 290 11.30 4.42 2.91
N THR A 291 12.53 4.95 2.94
CA THR A 291 13.13 5.74 1.87
C THR A 291 14.22 4.90 1.25
N SER A 292 13.82 3.92 0.44
CA SER A 292 14.71 2.95 -0.17
C SER A 292 14.19 2.54 -1.55
N PRO A 293 14.98 2.71 -2.63
CA PRO A 293 14.55 2.40 -3.99
C PRO A 293 14.02 0.97 -4.13
N TYR A 294 12.97 0.80 -4.92
CA TYR A 294 12.38 -0.50 -5.34
C TYR A 294 11.82 -1.40 -4.23
N THR A 295 12.03 -1.12 -2.94
CA THR A 295 11.56 -1.97 -1.82
C THR A 295 10.03 -2.05 -1.66
N GLY A 296 9.29 -1.18 -2.35
CA GLY A 296 7.83 -1.23 -2.46
C GLY A 296 7.34 -1.54 -3.87
N GLN A 297 8.22 -1.99 -4.77
CA GLN A 297 7.82 -2.50 -6.08
C GLN A 297 7.17 -3.87 -5.87
N PHE A 298 5.97 -4.02 -6.43
CA PHE A 298 5.15 -5.22 -6.38
C PHE A 298 4.75 -5.61 -7.80
#